data_AF-A0AB74DN12-F1
#
_entry.id   AF-A0AB74DN12-F1
#
_cell.length_a   1.000
_cell.length_b   1.000
_cell.length_c   1.000
_cell.angle_alpha   90.00
_cell.angle_beta   90.00
_cell.angle_gamma   90.00
#
_symmetry.space_group_name_H-M   'P 1'
#
loop_
_entity.id
_entity.type
_entity.pdbx_description
1 polymer ?
#
loop_
_entity_poly.entity_id
_entity_poly.type
_entity_poly.pdbx_seq_one_letter_code
_entity_poly.pdbx_strand_id
1 'polypeptide(L)'
;MSKKNHDEPKEEVSEHLSEWQKRNKEYLEKKAQEEAGKQKELEEEEAKEAEDSIEGEEIAEETEEDDSFYEEEETEYLEDDSSKPELETELSEKERKKLEKLQKKAEKEAAKVHISRVHIYRALPVLLGSGLIFLLSVYFLTPLATMKTIEFSGNQMVSQEDLLKSSKIDEKDYTLTTFINGGNHIRNMKASSPWINNLEMAYQFPITFQVKVKEYGVLAYLHEGGQYYPILTNGEIISDPTAADSMPETHISIEFSDKKLIKEFALQIEKVPASVKKNIKTVQLTPSKVTPDLVTLTMHDGNKILVPISHIAKKLPYYKGIQSQLEEDVPSVVDMEAGIFSYVEGAQNESSSSDEEKQKTEEEPAGRPTEQVAEQVTESPEQEPAEPQNSTENPVNNENR
;
A
#
# COMPACT_ATOMS: atom_id res chain seq x y z
N MET A 1 43.80 -14.86 102.29
CA MET A 1 44.81 -15.70 101.60
C MET A 1 44.10 -16.84 100.88
N SER A 2 44.72 -17.28 99.78
CA SER A 2 44.19 -18.02 98.62
C SER A 2 43.75 -19.48 98.80
N LYS A 3 43.12 -19.98 97.70
CA LYS A 3 42.94 -21.37 97.19
C LYS A 3 41.73 -22.11 97.81
N LYS A 4 40.88 -22.85 97.06
CA LYS A 4 41.13 -23.78 95.94
C LYS A 4 39.79 -24.19 95.25
N ASN A 5 39.86 -24.51 93.96
CA ASN A 5 38.84 -25.05 93.03
C ASN A 5 38.14 -26.35 93.46
N HIS A 6 36.92 -26.62 92.94
CA HIS A 6 36.62 -27.83 92.13
C HIS A 6 35.31 -27.72 91.29
N ASP A 7 35.36 -28.36 90.11
CA ASP A 7 34.39 -28.51 89.01
C ASP A 7 33.18 -29.43 89.30
N GLU A 8 32.04 -29.24 88.61
CA GLU A 8 31.53 -30.15 87.55
C GLU A 8 30.19 -29.65 86.89
N PRO A 9 29.86 -30.06 85.64
CA PRO A 9 28.92 -29.38 84.73
C PRO A 9 27.58 -30.12 84.50
N LYS A 10 26.49 -29.40 84.17
CA LYS A 10 25.21 -29.91 83.58
C LYS A 10 24.45 -28.72 82.97
N GLU A 11 23.69 -28.74 81.89
CA GLU A 11 23.29 -29.67 80.82
C GLU A 11 22.54 -28.76 79.81
N GLU A 12 22.80 -28.84 78.51
CA GLU A 12 22.03 -28.13 77.48
C GLU A 12 20.61 -28.70 77.40
N VAL A 13 19.59 -27.86 77.65
CA VAL A 13 18.18 -28.20 77.40
C VAL A 13 17.89 -27.92 75.93
N SER A 14 17.87 -28.98 75.12
CA SER A 14 17.37 -28.94 73.75
C SER A 14 15.84 -28.81 73.76
N GLU A 15 15.32 -27.68 73.25
CA GLU A 15 13.89 -27.49 73.01
C GLU A 15 13.41 -28.44 71.91
N HIS A 16 12.83 -29.57 72.29
CA HIS A 16 12.18 -30.50 71.37
C HIS A 16 10.86 -29.89 70.87
N LEU A 17 10.91 -29.16 69.74
CA LEU A 17 9.73 -28.75 68.97
C LEU A 17 8.87 -29.96 68.61
N SER A 18 7.56 -29.86 68.79
CA SER A 18 6.60 -30.90 68.41
C SER A 18 6.67 -31.21 66.91
N GLU A 19 6.49 -32.47 66.53
CA GLU A 19 6.43 -32.92 65.12
C GLU A 19 5.44 -32.07 64.29
N TRP A 20 4.36 -31.58 64.92
CA TRP A 20 3.40 -30.68 64.28
C TRP A 20 3.98 -29.28 64.03
N GLN A 21 4.74 -28.72 64.97
CA GLN A 21 5.38 -27.41 64.79
C GLN A 21 6.45 -27.46 63.70
N LYS A 22 7.17 -28.59 63.59
CA LYS A 22 8.11 -28.84 62.49
C LYS A 22 7.39 -28.90 61.15
N ARG A 23 6.30 -29.67 61.04
CA ARG A 23 5.50 -29.76 59.80
C ARG A 23 4.83 -28.45 59.42
N ASN A 24 4.37 -27.67 60.39
CA ASN A 24 3.76 -26.37 60.11
C ASN A 24 4.81 -25.37 59.58
N LYS A 25 6.01 -25.38 60.15
CA LYS A 25 7.12 -24.57 59.65
C LYS A 25 7.54 -24.98 58.24
N GLU A 26 7.68 -26.29 58.00
CA GLU A 26 7.97 -26.85 56.67
C GLU A 26 6.86 -26.52 55.65
N TYR A 27 5.60 -26.54 56.08
CA TYR A 27 4.46 -26.15 55.24
C TYR A 27 4.52 -24.68 54.85
N LEU A 28 4.81 -23.79 55.80
CA LEU A 28 4.96 -22.35 55.54
C LEU A 28 6.16 -22.06 54.62
N GLU A 29 7.29 -22.73 54.83
CA GLU A 29 8.47 -22.61 53.97
C GLU A 29 8.19 -23.12 52.55
N LYS A 30 7.48 -24.25 52.41
CA LYS A 30 7.09 -24.79 51.10
C LYS A 30 6.11 -23.87 50.37
N LYS A 31 5.15 -23.30 51.10
CA LYS A 31 4.18 -22.34 50.53
C LYS A 31 4.88 -21.06 50.06
N ALA A 32 5.82 -20.54 50.85
CA ALA A 32 6.63 -19.39 50.48
C ALA A 32 7.52 -19.65 49.25
N GLN A 33 8.08 -20.86 49.11
CA GLN A 33 8.84 -21.26 47.92
C GLN A 33 7.96 -21.41 46.68
N GLU A 34 6.72 -21.89 46.83
CA GLU A 34 5.76 -22.01 45.73
C GLU A 34 5.28 -20.63 45.24
N GLU A 35 5.00 -19.70 46.16
CA GLU A 35 4.66 -18.31 45.83
C GLU A 35 5.85 -17.57 45.17
N ALA A 36 7.07 -17.76 45.67
CA ALA A 36 8.27 -17.21 45.05
C ALA A 36 8.55 -17.82 43.66
N GLY A 37 8.23 -19.10 43.47
CA GLY A 37 8.31 -19.78 42.17
C GLY A 37 7.33 -19.17 41.16
N LYS A 38 6.07 -18.98 41.57
CA LYS A 38 5.03 -18.35 40.73
C LYS A 38 5.37 -16.90 40.37
N GLN A 39 5.89 -16.11 41.31
CA GLN A 39 6.32 -14.74 41.02
C GLN A 39 7.46 -14.69 39.99
N LYS A 40 8.39 -15.65 40.07
CA LYS A 40 9.51 -15.71 39.14
C LYS A 40 9.09 -16.19 37.74
N GLU A 41 8.08 -17.05 37.67
CA GLU A 41 7.47 -17.51 36.41
C GLU A 41 6.69 -16.36 35.74
N LEU A 42 5.93 -15.57 36.53
CA LEU A 42 5.26 -14.35 36.06
C LEU A 42 6.25 -13.28 35.57
N GLU A 43 7.35 -13.03 36.29
CA GLU A 43 8.40 -12.10 35.82
C GLU A 43 9.11 -12.61 34.55
N GLU A 44 9.24 -13.93 34.37
CA GLU A 44 9.85 -14.52 33.16
C GLU A 44 8.90 -14.48 31.95
N GLU A 45 7.59 -14.59 32.15
CA GLU A 45 6.58 -14.34 31.10
C GLU A 45 6.51 -12.87 30.70
N GLU A 46 6.48 -11.95 31.68
CA GLU A 46 6.43 -10.51 31.41
C GLU A 46 7.71 -10.03 30.69
N ALA A 47 8.88 -10.63 31.01
CA ALA A 47 10.13 -10.36 30.29
C ALA A 47 10.13 -10.92 28.85
N LYS A 48 9.44 -12.03 28.59
CA LYS A 48 9.29 -12.62 27.24
C LYS A 48 8.34 -11.79 26.36
N GLU A 49 7.23 -11.29 26.92
CA GLU A 49 6.33 -10.37 26.21
C GLU A 49 7.00 -9.02 25.87
N ALA A 50 7.89 -8.55 26.75
CA ALA A 50 8.65 -7.31 26.51
C ALA A 50 9.72 -7.46 25.41
N GLU A 51 10.31 -8.65 25.22
CA GLU A 51 11.26 -8.92 24.13
C GLU A 51 10.54 -9.16 22.78
N ASP A 52 9.36 -9.78 22.77
CA ASP A 52 8.58 -10.06 21.55
C ASP A 52 7.93 -8.79 20.96
N SER A 53 7.78 -7.73 21.77
CA SER A 53 7.20 -6.44 21.36
C SER A 53 8.17 -5.53 20.55
N ILE A 54 9.44 -5.93 20.34
CA ILE A 54 10.46 -5.10 19.65
C ILE A 54 10.77 -5.60 18.21
N GLU A 55 10.36 -6.81 17.80
CA GLU A 55 10.60 -7.35 16.45
C GLU A 55 9.33 -7.89 15.77
N GLY A 56 8.57 -7.03 15.08
CA GLY A 56 7.93 -7.38 13.81
C GLY A 56 6.56 -8.10 13.82
N GLU A 57 5.52 -7.28 13.56
CA GLU A 57 4.30 -7.53 12.77
C GLU A 57 4.23 -8.82 11.89
N GLU A 58 3.44 -9.83 12.30
CA GLU A 58 2.25 -10.39 11.59
C GLU A 58 1.82 -11.78 12.13
N ILE A 59 0.49 -11.92 12.36
CA ILE A 59 -0.32 -13.17 12.44
C ILE A 59 -0.28 -13.99 13.75
N ALA A 60 -1.36 -13.91 14.55
CA ALA A 60 -2.33 -14.99 14.79
C ALA A 60 -3.13 -14.81 16.10
N GLU A 61 -4.42 -15.15 16.02
CA GLU A 61 -5.23 -15.81 17.07
C GLU A 61 -5.12 -15.31 18.52
N GLU A 62 -6.11 -14.50 18.91
CA GLU A 62 -6.49 -14.28 20.31
C GLU A 62 -6.86 -15.62 20.96
N THR A 63 -5.99 -16.07 21.87
CA THR A 63 -6.34 -16.95 22.97
C THR A 63 -6.14 -16.14 24.24
N GLU A 64 -7.22 -15.61 24.81
CA GLU A 64 -7.20 -15.02 26.14
C GLU A 64 -7.83 -16.02 27.11
N GLU A 65 -6.97 -16.70 27.87
CA GLU A 65 -7.29 -17.14 29.22
C GLU A 65 -6.97 -15.95 30.14
N ASP A 66 -8.00 -15.32 30.72
CA ASP A 66 -7.83 -14.45 31.89
C ASP A 66 -8.47 -15.12 33.11
N ASP A 67 -7.60 -15.34 34.09
CA ASP A 67 -7.83 -15.88 35.41
C ASP A 67 -7.98 -14.69 36.37
N SER A 68 -9.22 -14.32 36.68
CA SER A 68 -9.50 -13.41 37.80
C SER A 68 -10.55 -14.01 38.74
N PHE A 69 -10.05 -14.74 39.74
CA PHE A 69 -10.79 -15.03 40.97
C PHE A 69 -10.01 -14.54 42.20
N TYR A 70 -10.34 -13.33 42.65
CA TYR A 70 -10.16 -12.91 44.03
C TYR A 70 -11.48 -12.24 44.47
N GLU A 71 -12.30 -12.96 45.23
CA GLU A 71 -13.29 -12.35 46.10
C GLU A 71 -12.94 -12.69 47.55
N GLU A 72 -12.51 -11.66 48.24
CA GLU A 72 -12.16 -11.57 49.64
C GLU A 72 -13.46 -11.50 50.44
N GLU A 73 -13.88 -12.61 51.08
CA GLU A 73 -15.03 -12.57 51.99
C GLU A 73 -14.56 -12.10 53.37
N GLU A 74 -14.70 -10.79 53.57
CA GLU A 74 -14.58 -10.04 54.80
C GLU A 74 -15.48 -10.68 55.88
N THR A 75 -14.88 -11.25 56.93
CA THR A 75 -15.62 -11.76 58.09
C THR A 75 -15.67 -10.67 59.15
N GLU A 76 -16.84 -10.04 59.26
CA GLU A 76 -17.17 -9.06 60.29
C GLU A 76 -17.10 -9.69 61.68
N TYR A 77 -16.35 -9.03 62.55
CA TYR A 77 -16.16 -9.34 63.95
C TYR A 77 -17.45 -9.02 64.72
N LEU A 78 -17.96 -9.98 65.49
CA LEU A 78 -18.75 -9.68 66.69
C LEU A 78 -17.90 -10.01 67.91
N GLU A 79 -17.36 -8.97 68.52
CA GLU A 79 -17.00 -8.92 69.93
C GLU A 79 -18.27 -9.13 70.76
N ASP A 80 -18.28 -10.13 71.65
CA ASP A 80 -18.71 -9.87 73.03
C ASP A 80 -17.97 -10.81 73.98
N ASP A 81 -17.60 -10.20 75.09
CA ASP A 81 -16.67 -10.59 76.11
C ASP A 81 -17.29 -11.56 77.13
N SER A 82 -16.38 -12.17 77.90
CA SER A 82 -16.55 -12.63 79.27
C SER A 82 -16.68 -14.14 79.54
N SER A 83 -15.51 -14.67 79.96
CA SER A 83 -15.32 -15.43 81.21
C SER A 83 -15.81 -16.90 81.29
N LYS A 84 -14.82 -17.79 81.20
CA LYS A 84 -14.72 -19.19 81.75
C LYS A 84 -14.94 -19.24 83.29
N PRO A 85 -15.04 -20.42 83.98
CA PRO A 85 -14.87 -21.80 83.49
C PRO A 85 -15.80 -22.89 84.08
N GLU A 86 -15.61 -24.13 83.58
CA GLU A 86 -15.74 -25.46 84.22
C GLU A 86 -16.87 -26.45 83.82
N LEU A 87 -16.36 -27.63 83.43
CA LEU A 87 -16.82 -29.01 83.62
C LEU A 87 -17.90 -29.66 82.72
N GLU A 88 -17.38 -30.59 81.90
CA GLU A 88 -17.84 -31.96 81.61
C GLU A 88 -19.20 -32.26 80.95
N THR A 89 -19.07 -32.89 79.77
CA THR A 89 -19.87 -33.98 79.21
C THR A 89 -21.38 -33.79 79.06
N GLU A 90 -21.83 -33.56 77.83
CA GLU A 90 -22.85 -34.34 77.09
C GLU A 90 -23.12 -33.63 75.75
N LEU A 91 -22.87 -34.29 74.60
CA LEU A 91 -23.14 -33.72 73.27
C LEU A 91 -24.64 -33.39 73.15
N SER A 92 -24.96 -32.11 73.01
CA SER A 92 -26.33 -31.62 72.87
C SER A 92 -26.97 -32.15 71.58
N GLU A 93 -28.27 -32.48 71.60
CA GLU A 93 -29.05 -32.87 70.41
C GLU A 93 -28.89 -31.89 69.23
N LYS A 94 -28.58 -30.61 69.50
CA LYS A 94 -28.28 -29.60 68.49
C LYS A 94 -26.99 -29.89 67.73
N GLU A 95 -25.94 -30.37 68.40
CA GLU A 95 -24.66 -30.71 67.79
C GLU A 95 -24.77 -31.97 66.94
N ARG A 96 -25.55 -32.96 67.38
CA ARG A 96 -25.85 -34.17 66.60
C ARG A 96 -26.65 -33.85 65.34
N LYS A 97 -27.65 -32.97 65.41
CA LYS A 97 -28.38 -32.46 64.23
C LYS A 97 -27.50 -31.64 63.28
N LYS A 98 -26.51 -30.90 63.81
CA LYS A 98 -25.54 -30.16 63.00
C LYS A 98 -24.59 -31.12 62.29
N LEU A 99 -24.10 -32.17 62.97
CA LEU A 99 -23.30 -33.23 62.39
C LEU A 99 -24.08 -34.01 61.33
N GLU A 100 -25.35 -34.33 61.57
CA GLU A 100 -26.21 -35.03 60.62
C GLU A 100 -26.51 -34.17 59.38
N LYS A 101 -26.66 -32.85 59.55
CA LYS A 101 -26.75 -31.90 58.43
C LYS A 101 -25.44 -31.82 57.64
N LEU A 102 -24.29 -31.82 58.32
CA LEU A 102 -22.98 -31.83 57.68
C LEU A 102 -22.73 -33.15 56.95
N GLN A 103 -23.13 -34.28 57.51
CA GLN A 103 -23.08 -35.60 56.88
C GLN A 103 -24.02 -35.68 55.68
N LYS A 104 -25.26 -35.19 55.79
CA LYS A 104 -26.18 -35.08 54.64
C LYS A 104 -25.68 -34.11 53.56
N LYS A 105 -24.94 -33.07 53.93
CA LYS A 105 -24.28 -32.16 52.98
C LYS A 105 -23.11 -32.85 52.29
N ALA A 106 -22.28 -33.59 53.04
CA ALA A 106 -21.16 -34.37 52.54
C ALA A 106 -21.62 -35.54 51.65
N GLU A 107 -22.72 -36.20 51.98
CA GLU A 107 -23.33 -37.27 51.18
C GLU A 107 -23.94 -36.70 49.88
N LYS A 108 -24.55 -35.50 49.94
CA LYS A 108 -24.98 -34.75 48.74
C LYS A 108 -23.82 -34.26 47.88
N GLU A 109 -22.69 -33.89 48.49
CA GLU A 109 -21.47 -33.50 47.78
C GLU A 109 -20.76 -34.72 47.17
N ALA A 110 -20.74 -35.87 47.86
CA ALA A 110 -20.24 -37.13 47.34
C ALA A 110 -21.13 -37.73 46.23
N ALA A 111 -22.43 -37.43 46.26
CA ALA A 111 -23.38 -37.79 45.21
C ALA A 111 -23.34 -36.86 43.98
N LYS A 112 -22.65 -35.71 44.06
CA LYS A 112 -22.34 -34.91 42.86
C LYS A 112 -21.20 -35.61 42.14
N VAL A 113 -21.53 -36.34 41.08
CA VAL A 113 -20.55 -36.89 40.14
C VAL A 113 -19.71 -35.73 39.62
N HIS A 114 -18.46 -35.64 40.07
CA HIS A 114 -17.52 -34.64 39.58
C HIS A 114 -17.25 -34.95 38.11
N ILE A 115 -17.73 -34.11 37.21
CA ILE A 115 -17.38 -34.21 35.80
C ILE A 115 -15.92 -33.77 35.72
N SER A 116 -15.02 -34.68 35.35
CA SER A 116 -13.60 -34.33 35.22
C SER A 116 -13.42 -33.24 34.16
N ARG A 117 -12.58 -32.24 34.45
CA ARG A 117 -12.34 -31.08 33.57
C ARG A 117 -12.00 -31.48 32.13
N VAL A 118 -11.36 -32.64 31.95
CA VAL A 118 -11.05 -33.24 30.64
C VAL A 118 -12.29 -33.45 29.75
N HIS A 119 -13.44 -33.85 30.32
CA HIS A 119 -14.66 -34.02 29.54
C HIS A 119 -15.28 -32.67 29.12
N ILE A 120 -15.05 -31.62 29.92
CA ILE A 120 -15.51 -30.26 29.62
C ILE A 120 -14.68 -29.68 28.47
N TYR A 121 -13.34 -29.78 28.52
CA TYR A 121 -12.48 -29.33 27.42
C TYR A 121 -12.70 -30.11 26.12
N ARG A 122 -13.04 -31.41 26.19
CA ARG A 122 -13.41 -32.20 25.00
C ARG A 122 -14.78 -31.81 24.44
N ALA A 123 -15.72 -31.39 25.29
CA ALA A 123 -17.05 -30.95 24.87
C ALA A 123 -17.08 -29.48 24.41
N LEU A 124 -16.13 -28.66 24.86
CA LEU A 124 -16.03 -27.24 24.54
C LEU A 124 -16.03 -26.93 23.03
N PRO A 125 -15.24 -27.58 22.15
CA PRO A 125 -15.28 -27.30 20.72
C PRO A 125 -16.64 -27.68 20.09
N VAL A 126 -17.28 -28.74 20.57
CA VAL A 126 -18.63 -29.15 20.11
C VAL A 126 -19.68 -28.14 20.57
N LEU A 127 -19.57 -27.65 21.80
CA LEU A 127 -20.48 -26.66 22.36
C LEU A 127 -20.30 -25.28 21.71
N LEU A 128 -19.06 -24.86 21.44
CA LEU A 128 -18.74 -23.64 20.69
C LEU A 128 -19.23 -23.74 19.24
N GLY A 129 -18.93 -24.84 18.55
CA GLY A 129 -19.38 -25.05 17.17
C GLY A 129 -20.90 -25.10 17.04
N SER A 130 -21.58 -25.84 17.92
CA SER A 130 -23.05 -25.90 17.94
C SER A 130 -23.69 -24.57 18.37
N GLY A 131 -23.08 -23.86 19.32
CA GLY A 131 -23.48 -22.51 19.72
C GLY A 131 -23.39 -21.51 18.58
N LEU A 132 -22.29 -21.54 17.81
CA LEU A 132 -22.11 -20.69 16.63
C LEU A 132 -23.17 -20.98 15.55
N ILE A 133 -23.44 -22.25 15.26
CA ILE A 133 -24.49 -22.65 14.31
C ILE A 133 -25.88 -22.20 14.79
N PHE A 134 -26.15 -22.30 16.10
CA PHE A 134 -27.39 -21.82 16.68
C PHE A 134 -27.53 -20.30 16.54
N LEU A 135 -26.49 -19.53 16.85
CA LEU A 135 -26.47 -18.08 16.66
C LEU A 135 -26.67 -17.67 15.20
N LEU A 136 -25.98 -18.32 14.26
CA LEU A 136 -26.17 -18.10 12.83
C LEU A 136 -27.62 -18.41 12.40
N SER A 137 -28.20 -19.49 12.92
CA SER A 137 -29.59 -19.86 12.61
C SER A 137 -30.59 -18.80 13.10
N VAL A 138 -30.41 -18.29 14.33
CA VAL A 138 -31.20 -17.18 14.86
C VAL A 138 -31.01 -15.93 14.01
N TYR A 139 -29.77 -15.61 13.63
CA TYR A 139 -29.47 -14.48 12.75
C TYR A 139 -30.25 -14.56 11.43
N PHE A 140 -30.19 -15.68 10.70
CA PHE A 140 -30.91 -15.84 9.43
C PHE A 140 -32.45 -15.80 9.58
N LEU A 141 -33.00 -16.12 10.75
CA LEU A 141 -34.44 -16.01 11.04
C LEU A 141 -34.87 -14.57 11.36
N THR A 142 -33.93 -13.70 11.75
CA THR A 142 -34.22 -12.30 12.07
C THR A 142 -34.15 -11.41 10.83
N PRO A 143 -34.93 -10.31 10.77
CA PRO A 143 -34.86 -9.34 9.67
C PRO A 143 -33.52 -8.61 9.59
N LEU A 144 -32.68 -8.71 10.63
CA LEU A 144 -31.34 -8.14 10.64
C LEU A 144 -30.45 -8.73 9.54
N ALA A 145 -30.69 -9.99 9.15
CA ALA A 145 -29.89 -10.66 8.14
C ALA A 145 -30.10 -10.13 6.71
N THR A 146 -31.21 -9.43 6.44
CA THR A 146 -31.51 -8.83 5.13
C THR A 146 -31.36 -7.30 5.13
N MET A 147 -31.38 -6.67 6.31
CA MET A 147 -31.15 -5.23 6.48
C MET A 147 -29.72 -4.88 6.08
N LYS A 148 -29.55 -3.95 5.15
CA LYS A 148 -28.25 -3.45 4.71
C LYS A 148 -28.34 -2.00 4.29
N THR A 149 -27.29 -1.25 4.57
CA THR A 149 -27.12 0.13 4.13
C THR A 149 -25.92 0.18 3.20
N ILE A 150 -26.10 0.69 1.98
CA ILE A 150 -25.02 0.83 1.00
C ILE A 150 -24.71 2.32 0.87
N GLU A 151 -23.51 2.71 1.29
CA GLU A 151 -23.07 4.09 1.27
C GLU A 151 -22.04 4.27 0.16
N PHE A 152 -22.33 5.16 -0.78
CA PHE A 152 -21.41 5.51 -1.85
C PHE A 152 -20.64 6.78 -1.51
N SER A 153 -19.34 6.77 -1.76
CA SER A 153 -18.46 7.93 -1.60
C SER A 153 -17.58 8.13 -2.82
N GLY A 154 -17.28 9.37 -3.18
CA GLY A 154 -16.36 9.71 -4.27
C GLY A 154 -16.97 9.76 -5.68
N ASN A 155 -18.27 9.51 -5.82
CA ASN A 155 -18.99 9.65 -7.09
C ASN A 155 -19.24 11.15 -7.41
N GLN A 156 -19.00 11.56 -8.66
CA GLN A 156 -19.20 12.95 -9.12
C GLN A 156 -20.09 12.98 -10.36
N MET A 157 -19.75 12.19 -11.37
CA MET A 157 -20.46 12.11 -12.65
C MET A 157 -21.54 11.02 -12.64
N VAL A 158 -21.36 9.95 -11.85
CA VAL A 158 -22.34 8.85 -11.75
C VAL A 158 -23.21 9.03 -10.51
N SER A 159 -24.52 8.84 -10.67
CA SER A 159 -25.46 8.92 -9.54
C SER A 159 -25.39 7.68 -8.64
N GLN A 160 -25.65 7.87 -7.34
CA GLN A 160 -25.69 6.77 -6.38
C GLN A 160 -26.83 5.78 -6.69
N GLU A 161 -27.95 6.29 -7.19
CA GLU A 161 -29.09 5.45 -7.57
C GLU A 161 -28.76 4.53 -8.75
N ASP A 162 -28.03 5.02 -9.75
CA ASP A 162 -27.64 4.21 -10.92
C ASP A 162 -26.59 3.16 -10.54
N LEU A 163 -25.67 3.50 -9.64
CA LEU A 163 -24.73 2.54 -9.07
C LEU A 163 -25.46 1.46 -8.28
N LEU A 164 -26.42 1.84 -7.43
CA LEU A 164 -27.20 0.89 -6.66
C LEU A 164 -28.02 -0.04 -7.58
N LYS A 165 -28.73 0.50 -8.57
CA LYS A 165 -29.48 -0.29 -9.55
C LYS A 165 -28.58 -1.23 -10.34
N SER A 166 -27.41 -0.75 -10.79
CA SER A 166 -26.46 -1.56 -11.55
C SER A 166 -25.73 -2.61 -10.73
N SER A 167 -25.62 -2.43 -9.40
CA SER A 167 -25.03 -3.42 -8.49
C SER A 167 -25.78 -4.76 -8.48
N LYS A 168 -27.08 -4.75 -8.82
CA LYS A 168 -27.99 -5.91 -8.71
C LYS A 168 -28.02 -6.49 -7.29
N ILE A 169 -27.90 -5.63 -6.29
CA ILE A 169 -28.12 -5.99 -4.89
C ILE A 169 -29.61 -5.77 -4.61
N ASP A 170 -30.34 -6.85 -4.33
CA ASP A 170 -31.76 -6.78 -4.00
C ASP A 170 -31.94 -6.54 -2.50
N GLU A 171 -33.00 -5.84 -2.10
CA GLU A 171 -33.35 -5.62 -0.68
C GLU A 171 -33.53 -6.94 0.08
N LYS A 172 -33.94 -8.01 -0.62
CA LYS A 172 -34.17 -9.35 -0.06
C LYS A 172 -32.89 -10.17 0.13
N ASP A 173 -31.77 -9.76 -0.45
CA ASP A 173 -30.51 -10.49 -0.32
C ASP A 173 -29.99 -10.42 1.11
N TYR A 174 -29.45 -11.53 1.60
CA TYR A 174 -28.82 -11.56 2.92
C TYR A 174 -27.49 -10.80 2.88
N THR A 175 -27.19 -10.02 3.92
CA THR A 175 -25.96 -9.23 4.02
C THR A 175 -24.71 -10.09 3.82
N LEU A 176 -24.66 -11.29 4.40
CA LEU A 176 -23.55 -12.22 4.25
C LEU A 176 -23.38 -12.67 2.79
N THR A 177 -24.48 -12.93 2.09
CA THR A 177 -24.43 -13.31 0.67
C THR A 177 -23.98 -12.14 -0.21
N THR A 178 -24.42 -10.91 0.10
CA THR A 178 -23.96 -9.68 -0.57
C THR A 178 -22.47 -9.46 -0.34
N PHE A 179 -21.97 -9.69 0.89
CA PHE A 179 -20.56 -9.60 1.22
C PHE A 179 -19.72 -10.60 0.42
N ILE A 180 -20.10 -11.89 0.44
CA ILE A 180 -19.40 -12.95 -0.30
C ILE A 180 -19.41 -12.66 -1.80
N ASN A 181 -20.52 -12.11 -2.33
CA ASN A 181 -20.67 -11.76 -3.74
C ASN A 181 -20.20 -10.33 -4.09
N GLY A 182 -19.53 -9.62 -3.18
CA GLY A 182 -19.13 -8.22 -3.36
C GLY A 182 -18.36 -7.97 -4.65
N GLY A 183 -17.47 -8.90 -5.04
CA GLY A 183 -16.73 -8.82 -6.30
C GLY A 183 -17.62 -8.85 -7.55
N ASN A 184 -18.74 -9.58 -7.53
CA ASN A 184 -19.69 -9.60 -8.65
C ASN A 184 -20.45 -8.28 -8.76
N HIS A 185 -20.88 -7.73 -7.62
CA HIS A 185 -21.55 -6.44 -7.54
C HIS A 185 -20.64 -5.32 -8.04
N ILE A 186 -19.36 -5.30 -7.63
CA ILE A 186 -18.34 -4.36 -8.13
C ILE A 186 -18.19 -4.45 -9.65
N ARG A 187 -18.10 -5.66 -10.22
CA ARG A 187 -17.98 -5.83 -11.67
C ARG A 187 -19.20 -5.34 -12.43
N ASN A 188 -20.41 -5.60 -11.91
CA ASN A 188 -21.64 -5.10 -12.53
C ASN A 188 -21.70 -3.57 -12.52
N MET A 189 -21.35 -2.94 -11.39
CA MET A 189 -21.28 -1.47 -11.30
C MET A 189 -20.20 -0.90 -12.22
N LYS A 190 -19.00 -1.47 -12.27
CA LYS A 190 -17.94 -1.00 -13.16
C LYS A 190 -18.31 -1.08 -14.64
N ALA A 191 -19.09 -2.10 -15.02
CA ALA A 191 -19.55 -2.28 -16.39
C ALA A 191 -20.72 -1.34 -16.77
N SER A 192 -21.37 -0.69 -15.81
CA SER A 192 -22.54 0.16 -16.10
C SER A 192 -22.17 1.55 -16.58
N SER A 193 -20.98 2.06 -16.23
CA SER A 193 -20.54 3.40 -16.60
C SER A 193 -19.05 3.47 -16.98
N PRO A 194 -18.70 4.08 -18.12
CA PRO A 194 -17.31 4.28 -18.54
C PRO A 194 -16.55 5.27 -17.64
N TRP A 195 -17.26 6.08 -16.85
CA TRP A 195 -16.67 7.03 -15.92
C TRP A 195 -15.97 6.35 -14.74
N ILE A 196 -16.24 5.07 -14.47
CA ILE A 196 -15.75 4.38 -13.29
C ILE A 196 -14.34 3.82 -13.53
N ASN A 197 -13.37 4.31 -12.78
CA ASN A 197 -12.00 3.80 -12.77
C ASN A 197 -11.87 2.59 -11.84
N ASN A 198 -12.17 2.80 -10.56
CA ASN A 198 -12.08 1.78 -9.53
C ASN A 198 -13.26 1.84 -8.57
N LEU A 199 -13.61 0.69 -8.00
CA LEU A 199 -14.66 0.53 -7.02
C LEU A 199 -14.14 -0.40 -5.93
N GLU A 200 -14.22 0.06 -4.69
CA GLU A 200 -13.86 -0.74 -3.52
C GLU A 200 -15.07 -0.83 -2.62
N MET A 201 -15.45 -2.05 -2.23
CA MET A 201 -16.56 -2.30 -1.32
C MET A 201 -15.99 -2.90 -0.04
N ALA A 202 -16.17 -2.19 1.07
CA ALA A 202 -15.80 -2.65 2.40
C ALA A 202 -17.07 -2.91 3.22
N TYR A 203 -17.11 -4.06 3.90
CA TYR A 203 -18.19 -4.37 4.83
C TYR A 203 -17.84 -3.84 6.22
N GLN A 204 -18.76 -3.07 6.79
CA GLN A 204 -18.70 -2.56 8.14
C GLN A 204 -19.84 -3.17 8.95
N PHE A 205 -19.47 -3.98 9.93
CA PHE A 205 -20.41 -4.53 10.89
C PHE A 205 -21.19 -3.40 11.59
N PRO A 206 -22.52 -3.52 11.78
CA PRO A 206 -23.33 -4.73 11.59
C PRO A 206 -23.98 -4.90 10.20
N ILE A 207 -24.30 -3.83 9.48
CA ILE A 207 -25.13 -3.90 8.26
C ILE A 207 -24.69 -2.97 7.11
N THR A 208 -23.54 -2.31 7.24
CA THR A 208 -23.16 -1.24 6.31
C THR A 208 -22.14 -1.72 5.28
N PHE A 209 -22.33 -1.36 4.02
CA PHE A 209 -21.38 -1.56 2.94
C PHE A 209 -20.90 -0.19 2.45
N GLN A 210 -19.65 0.14 2.73
CA GLN A 210 -19.02 1.34 2.21
C GLN A 210 -18.46 1.07 0.82
N VAL A 211 -19.00 1.74 -0.19
CA VAL A 211 -18.53 1.67 -1.57
C VAL A 211 -17.77 2.96 -1.89
N LYS A 212 -16.45 2.85 -2.02
CA LYS A 212 -15.59 3.93 -2.50
C LYS A 212 -15.51 3.87 -4.01
N VAL A 213 -16.01 4.92 -4.65
CA VAL A 213 -16.03 5.12 -6.09
C VAL A 213 -14.88 6.03 -6.47
N LYS A 214 -14.01 5.55 -7.36
CA LYS A 214 -13.00 6.37 -8.01
C LYS A 214 -13.39 6.50 -9.48
N GLU A 215 -13.71 7.72 -9.89
CA GLU A 215 -14.04 8.03 -11.29
C GLU A 215 -12.78 8.47 -12.07
N TYR A 216 -12.83 8.32 -13.38
CA TYR A 216 -11.85 8.94 -14.28
C TYR A 216 -12.13 10.44 -14.39
N GLY A 217 -11.08 11.23 -14.37
CA GLY A 217 -11.18 12.66 -14.67
C GLY A 217 -11.34 12.90 -16.17
N VAL A 218 -11.91 14.05 -16.52
CA VAL A 218 -11.87 14.56 -17.89
C VAL A 218 -10.47 15.13 -18.15
N LEU A 219 -9.82 14.62 -19.20
CA LEU A 219 -8.46 14.99 -19.57
C LEU A 219 -8.42 15.99 -20.73
N ALA A 220 -9.27 15.76 -21.74
CA ALA A 220 -9.34 16.57 -22.95
C ALA A 220 -10.77 16.48 -23.54
N TYR A 221 -11.05 17.26 -24.58
CA TYR A 221 -12.30 17.20 -25.32
C TYR A 221 -12.01 16.98 -26.80
N LEU A 222 -12.70 16.01 -27.40
CA LEU A 222 -12.71 15.83 -28.85
C LEU A 222 -13.66 16.86 -29.46
N HIS A 223 -13.15 17.70 -30.34
CA HIS A 223 -13.95 18.65 -31.11
C HIS A 223 -14.34 18.02 -32.45
N GLU A 224 -15.59 17.57 -32.55
CA GLU A 224 -16.14 16.94 -33.75
C GLU A 224 -17.55 17.48 -34.04
N GLY A 225 -17.78 17.92 -35.27
CA GLY A 225 -19.10 18.43 -35.69
C GLY A 225 -19.58 19.68 -34.93
N GLY A 226 -18.67 20.47 -34.36
CA GLY A 226 -19.01 21.65 -33.54
C GLY A 226 -19.45 21.32 -32.11
N GLN A 227 -19.33 20.06 -31.69
CA GLN A 227 -19.59 19.60 -30.33
C GLN A 227 -18.29 19.15 -29.65
N TYR A 228 -18.30 19.15 -28.32
CA TYR A 228 -17.17 18.73 -27.49
C TYR A 228 -17.51 17.44 -26.75
N TYR A 229 -16.78 16.38 -27.02
CA TYR A 229 -16.95 15.08 -26.37
C TYR A 229 -15.84 14.85 -25.34
N PRO A 230 -16.14 14.62 -24.06
CA PRO A 230 -15.10 14.48 -23.06
C PRO A 230 -14.31 13.18 -23.26
N ILE A 231 -12.99 13.31 -23.12
CA ILE A 231 -12.03 12.22 -23.17
C ILE A 231 -11.54 12.01 -21.75
N LEU A 232 -11.75 10.81 -21.24
CA LEU A 232 -11.35 10.42 -19.90
C LEU A 232 -9.83 10.17 -19.80
N THR A 233 -9.29 10.16 -18.59
CA THR A 233 -7.87 9.86 -18.34
C THR A 233 -7.41 8.48 -18.83
N ASN A 234 -8.33 7.52 -19.04
CA ASN A 234 -8.02 6.22 -19.65
C ASN A 234 -8.04 6.24 -21.19
N GLY A 235 -8.36 7.39 -21.80
CA GLY A 235 -8.48 7.59 -23.24
C GLY A 235 -9.81 7.16 -23.85
N GLU A 236 -10.82 6.86 -23.02
CA GLU A 236 -12.17 6.58 -23.49
C GLU A 236 -12.91 7.88 -23.81
N ILE A 237 -13.66 7.87 -24.91
CA ILE A 237 -14.42 9.03 -25.39
C ILE A 237 -15.87 8.81 -24.98
N ILE A 238 -16.42 9.75 -24.23
CA ILE A 238 -17.82 9.73 -23.82
C ILE A 238 -18.69 10.25 -24.97
N SER A 239 -19.73 9.50 -25.31
CA SER A 239 -20.63 9.82 -26.42
C SER A 239 -21.52 11.03 -26.16
N ASP A 240 -21.75 11.37 -24.90
CA ASP A 240 -22.60 12.50 -24.52
C ASP A 240 -21.81 13.82 -24.66
N PRO A 241 -22.30 14.76 -25.49
CA PRO A 241 -21.61 16.03 -25.71
C PRO A 241 -21.69 16.92 -24.46
N THR A 242 -20.59 17.61 -24.17
CA THR A 242 -20.53 18.66 -23.15
C THR A 242 -20.88 20.00 -23.78
N ALA A 243 -21.73 20.78 -23.11
CA ALA A 243 -22.07 22.13 -23.55
C ALA A 243 -20.84 23.04 -23.44
N ALA A 244 -20.63 23.92 -24.42
CA ALA A 244 -19.47 24.82 -24.45
C ALA A 244 -19.39 25.70 -23.19
N ASP A 245 -20.53 26.12 -22.65
CA ASP A 245 -20.62 26.96 -21.45
C ASP A 245 -20.27 26.22 -20.15
N SER A 246 -20.30 24.89 -20.16
CA SER A 246 -19.95 24.04 -18.99
C SER A 246 -18.50 23.54 -19.01
N MET A 247 -17.73 23.91 -20.03
CA MET A 247 -16.32 23.50 -20.12
C MET A 247 -15.45 24.33 -19.18
N PRO A 248 -14.38 23.74 -18.63
CA PRO A 248 -13.41 24.50 -17.84
C PRO A 248 -12.69 25.53 -18.72
N GLU A 249 -12.30 26.66 -18.10
CA GLU A 249 -11.59 27.76 -18.78
C GLU A 249 -10.33 27.29 -19.50
N THR A 250 -9.60 26.36 -18.89
CA THR A 250 -8.44 25.68 -19.47
C THR A 250 -8.81 24.25 -19.81
N HIS A 251 -8.79 23.90 -21.10
CA HIS A 251 -9.01 22.54 -21.58
C HIS A 251 -8.17 22.27 -22.83
N ILE A 252 -7.89 20.99 -23.07
CA ILE A 252 -7.22 20.52 -24.27
C ILE A 252 -8.28 20.13 -25.29
N SER A 253 -8.28 20.80 -26.45
CA SER A 253 -9.14 20.45 -27.59
C SER A 253 -8.40 19.57 -28.59
N ILE A 254 -8.92 18.37 -28.83
CA ILE A 254 -8.40 17.44 -29.83
C ILE A 254 -9.17 17.61 -31.13
N GLU A 255 -8.45 17.86 -32.23
CA GLU A 255 -9.04 18.18 -33.55
C GLU A 255 -8.78 17.07 -34.60
N PHE A 256 -8.62 15.83 -34.15
CA PHE A 256 -8.47 14.67 -35.03
C PHE A 256 -9.33 13.49 -34.55
N SER A 257 -9.78 12.64 -35.47
CA SER A 257 -10.81 11.62 -35.20
C SER A 257 -10.27 10.21 -34.91
N ASP A 258 -8.96 9.96 -35.03
CA ASP A 258 -8.41 8.61 -34.82
C ASP A 258 -8.45 8.21 -33.33
N LYS A 259 -9.40 7.32 -33.00
CA LYS A 259 -9.64 6.83 -31.64
C LYS A 259 -8.42 6.12 -31.02
N LYS A 260 -7.61 5.43 -31.81
CA LYS A 260 -6.42 4.73 -31.29
C LYS A 260 -5.37 5.74 -30.86
N LEU A 261 -5.13 6.74 -31.70
CA LEU A 261 -4.20 7.82 -31.41
C LEU A 261 -4.68 8.69 -30.25
N ILE A 262 -5.99 8.97 -30.14
CA ILE A 262 -6.57 9.67 -28.99
C ILE A 262 -6.30 8.91 -27.69
N LYS A 263 -6.53 7.60 -27.70
CA LYS A 263 -6.29 6.76 -26.51
C LYS A 263 -4.82 6.75 -26.13
N GLU A 264 -3.92 6.63 -27.11
CA GLU A 264 -2.49 6.68 -26.85
C GLU A 264 -2.05 8.05 -26.32
N PHE A 265 -2.56 9.12 -26.93
CA PHE A 265 -2.35 10.49 -26.47
C PHE A 265 -2.78 10.65 -25.01
N ALA A 266 -3.98 10.20 -24.63
CA ALA A 266 -4.49 10.29 -23.27
C ALA A 266 -3.57 9.59 -22.25
N LEU A 267 -3.09 8.39 -22.58
CA LEU A 267 -2.20 7.61 -21.72
C LEU A 267 -0.80 8.24 -21.59
N GLN A 268 -0.32 8.90 -22.64
CA GLN A 268 0.99 9.56 -22.65
C GLN A 268 0.94 10.91 -21.95
N ILE A 269 -0.06 11.73 -22.27
CA ILE A 269 -0.21 13.05 -21.68
C ILE A 269 -0.49 12.95 -20.18
N GLU A 270 -1.17 11.90 -19.70
CA GLU A 270 -1.46 11.79 -18.26
C GLU A 270 -0.19 11.77 -17.39
N LYS A 271 0.91 11.23 -17.92
CA LYS A 271 2.23 11.18 -17.27
C LYS A 271 2.97 12.52 -17.27
N VAL A 272 2.49 13.51 -18.00
CA VAL A 272 3.11 14.83 -18.12
C VAL A 272 2.72 15.70 -16.91
N PRO A 273 3.66 16.52 -16.37
CA PRO A 273 3.37 17.43 -15.27
C PRO A 273 2.19 18.36 -15.57
N ALA A 274 1.32 18.57 -14.58
CA ALA A 274 0.12 19.39 -14.71
C ALA A 274 0.41 20.83 -15.21
N SER A 275 1.58 21.38 -14.89
CA SER A 275 2.00 22.70 -15.36
C SER A 275 2.11 22.78 -16.88
N VAL A 276 2.56 21.70 -17.53
CA VAL A 276 2.67 21.65 -19.00
C VAL A 276 1.33 21.28 -19.61
N LYS A 277 0.59 20.32 -19.02
CA LYS A 277 -0.76 19.92 -19.48
C LYS A 277 -1.71 21.11 -19.59
N LYS A 278 -1.74 21.97 -18.56
CA LYS A 278 -2.62 23.15 -18.50
C LYS A 278 -2.26 24.23 -19.54
N ASN A 279 -1.05 24.21 -20.07
CA ASN A 279 -0.61 25.16 -21.09
C ASN A 279 -0.96 24.68 -22.51
N ILE A 280 -1.49 23.47 -22.68
CA ILE A 280 -1.89 22.96 -24.00
C ILE A 280 -3.32 23.43 -24.29
N LYS A 281 -3.51 24.09 -25.43
CA LYS A 281 -4.81 24.57 -25.91
C LYS A 281 -5.43 23.61 -26.91
N THR A 282 -4.71 23.28 -27.99
CA THR A 282 -5.22 22.39 -29.04
C THR A 282 -4.19 21.34 -29.44
N VAL A 283 -4.68 20.21 -29.95
CA VAL A 283 -3.88 19.09 -30.46
C VAL A 283 -4.39 18.72 -31.84
N GLN A 284 -3.52 18.88 -32.83
CA GLN A 284 -3.79 18.53 -34.22
C GLN A 284 -2.86 17.42 -34.66
N LEU A 285 -3.38 16.48 -35.45
CA LEU A 285 -2.55 15.44 -36.07
C LEU A 285 -1.84 16.03 -37.29
N THR A 286 -0.52 15.96 -37.31
CA THR A 286 0.33 16.50 -38.38
C THR A 286 1.38 15.45 -38.78
N PRO A 287 0.97 14.33 -39.40
CA PRO A 287 1.87 13.23 -39.72
C PRO A 287 2.99 13.66 -40.67
N SER A 288 4.21 13.17 -40.43
CA SER A 288 5.34 13.33 -41.35
C SER A 288 5.52 12.08 -42.23
N LYS A 289 6.46 12.13 -43.18
CA LYS A 289 6.82 10.95 -44.02
C LYS A 289 7.33 9.78 -43.17
N VAL A 290 7.94 10.07 -42.03
CA VAL A 290 8.63 9.08 -41.17
C VAL A 290 7.91 8.84 -39.85
N THR A 291 7.06 9.77 -39.42
CA THR A 291 6.37 9.74 -38.12
C THR A 291 4.86 9.92 -38.32
N PRO A 292 4.10 8.82 -38.40
CA PRO A 292 2.66 8.87 -38.63
C PRO A 292 1.86 9.41 -37.42
N ASP A 293 2.41 9.29 -36.22
CA ASP A 293 1.80 9.72 -34.95
C ASP A 293 2.26 11.12 -34.51
N LEU A 294 2.83 11.92 -35.44
CA LEU A 294 3.28 13.27 -35.15
C LEU A 294 2.07 14.20 -34.93
N VAL A 295 2.07 14.90 -33.79
CA VAL A 295 1.04 15.90 -33.45
C VAL A 295 1.66 17.28 -33.26
N THR A 296 0.89 18.30 -33.60
CA THR A 296 1.16 19.69 -33.27
C THR A 296 0.31 20.09 -32.06
N LEU A 297 0.96 20.43 -30.96
CA LEU A 297 0.36 21.02 -29.78
C LEU A 297 0.44 22.54 -29.91
N THR A 298 -0.70 23.22 -29.87
CA THR A 298 -0.73 24.69 -29.74
C THR A 298 -0.86 25.04 -28.27
N MET A 299 0.08 25.83 -27.76
CA MET A 299 0.14 26.22 -26.36
C MET A 299 -0.63 27.52 -26.10
N HIS A 300 -1.01 27.79 -24.85
CA HIS A 300 -1.67 29.04 -24.46
C HIS A 300 -0.73 30.25 -24.50
N ASP A 301 0.58 30.02 -24.40
CA ASP A 301 1.61 31.05 -24.59
C ASP A 301 1.89 31.41 -26.06
N GLY A 302 1.17 30.79 -27.01
CA GLY A 302 1.31 31.08 -28.45
C GLY A 302 2.34 30.23 -29.18
N ASN A 303 3.15 29.43 -28.46
CA ASN A 303 4.11 28.53 -29.10
C ASN A 303 3.43 27.27 -29.65
N LYS A 304 4.10 26.63 -30.62
CA LYS A 304 3.70 25.34 -31.18
C LYS A 304 4.74 24.28 -30.87
N ILE A 305 4.30 23.06 -30.57
CA ILE A 305 5.20 21.93 -30.29
C ILE A 305 4.86 20.79 -31.25
N LEU A 306 5.83 20.36 -32.05
CA LEU A 306 5.72 19.16 -32.88
C LEU A 306 6.26 17.99 -32.07
N VAL A 307 5.45 16.98 -31.76
CA VAL A 307 5.89 15.85 -30.95
C VAL A 307 5.17 14.56 -31.36
N PRO A 308 5.87 13.42 -31.50
CA PRO A 308 5.20 12.13 -31.70
C PRO A 308 4.40 11.76 -30.46
N ILE A 309 3.16 11.30 -30.63
CA ILE A 309 2.29 10.89 -29.51
C ILE A 309 3.01 9.92 -28.58
N SER A 310 3.68 8.92 -29.17
CA SER A 310 4.47 7.90 -28.46
C SER A 310 5.57 8.46 -27.55
N HIS A 311 6.04 9.69 -27.81
CA HIS A 311 7.13 10.35 -27.09
C HIS A 311 6.68 11.50 -26.18
N ILE A 312 5.39 11.82 -26.10
CA ILE A 312 4.86 12.92 -25.29
C ILE A 312 5.32 12.83 -23.82
N ALA A 313 5.15 11.68 -23.17
CA ALA A 313 5.53 11.52 -21.77
C ALA A 313 7.03 11.74 -21.53
N LYS A 314 7.86 11.44 -22.53
CA LYS A 314 9.32 11.55 -22.44
C LYS A 314 9.81 12.97 -22.74
N LYS A 315 9.28 13.61 -23.78
CA LYS A 315 9.83 14.87 -24.32
C LYS A 315 9.12 16.12 -23.79
N LEU A 316 7.80 16.05 -23.62
CA LEU A 316 7.00 17.22 -23.25
C LEU A 316 7.34 17.81 -21.86
N PRO A 317 7.80 17.03 -20.85
CA PRO A 317 8.26 17.60 -19.58
C PRO A 317 9.44 18.59 -19.71
N TYR A 318 10.25 18.48 -20.77
CA TYR A 318 11.38 19.40 -21.00
C TYR A 318 10.94 20.77 -21.51
N TYR A 319 9.69 20.92 -21.96
CA TYR A 319 9.18 22.17 -22.53
C TYR A 319 9.37 23.37 -21.60
N LYS A 320 9.16 23.19 -20.29
CA LYS A 320 9.32 24.28 -19.31
C LYS A 320 10.72 24.90 -19.31
N GLY A 321 11.78 24.10 -19.55
CA GLY A 321 13.15 24.61 -19.61
C GLY A 321 13.53 25.22 -20.95
N ILE A 322 12.82 24.85 -22.02
CA ILE A 322 12.97 25.43 -23.36
C ILE A 322 12.25 26.78 -23.40
N GLN A 323 11.04 26.83 -22.86
CA GLN A 323 10.18 28.01 -22.81
C GLN A 323 10.91 29.23 -22.23
N SER A 324 11.71 29.06 -21.18
CA SER A 324 12.50 30.15 -20.57
C SER A 324 13.61 30.70 -21.45
N GLN A 325 13.95 30.03 -22.55
CA GLN A 325 14.98 30.44 -23.51
C GLN A 325 14.38 31.03 -24.79
N LEU A 326 13.05 30.90 -24.98
CA LEU A 326 12.34 31.49 -26.11
C LEU A 326 12.12 32.98 -25.85
N GLU A 327 12.09 33.76 -26.93
CA GLU A 327 11.74 35.17 -26.85
C GLU A 327 10.26 35.30 -26.46
N GLU A 328 10.00 36.13 -25.46
CA GLU A 328 8.65 36.42 -24.99
C GLU A 328 7.87 37.15 -26.11
N ASP A 329 6.60 36.81 -26.30
CA ASP A 329 5.72 37.35 -27.36
C ASP A 329 6.11 37.05 -28.82
N VAL A 330 7.09 36.19 -29.07
CA VAL A 330 7.45 35.72 -30.42
C VAL A 330 6.99 34.27 -30.61
N PRO A 331 5.96 34.01 -31.43
CA PRO A 331 5.49 32.65 -31.70
C PRO A 331 6.62 31.77 -32.23
N SER A 332 6.97 30.75 -31.45
CA SER A 332 8.06 29.83 -31.78
C SER A 332 7.53 28.41 -31.92
N VAL A 333 8.16 27.65 -32.81
CA VAL A 333 7.92 26.23 -33.01
C VAL A 333 9.04 25.45 -32.34
N VAL A 334 8.66 24.54 -31.44
CA VAL A 334 9.56 23.58 -30.80
C VAL A 334 9.36 22.22 -31.44
N ASP A 335 10.32 21.80 -32.24
CA ASP A 335 10.33 20.50 -32.89
C ASP A 335 10.96 19.43 -31.98
N MET A 336 10.10 18.51 -31.55
CA MET A 336 10.43 17.34 -30.74
C MET A 336 10.28 16.01 -31.49
N GLU A 337 10.33 15.98 -32.83
CA GLU A 337 10.24 14.75 -33.64
C GLU A 337 11.50 13.89 -33.47
N ALA A 338 12.62 14.30 -34.07
CA ALA A 338 13.89 13.59 -33.99
C ALA A 338 14.76 14.02 -32.79
N GLY A 339 14.72 15.31 -32.44
CA GLY A 339 15.52 15.94 -31.38
C GLY A 339 14.69 16.86 -30.51
N ILE A 340 15.31 17.95 -30.04
CA ILE A 340 14.63 19.11 -29.46
C ILE A 340 15.27 20.34 -30.11
N PHE A 341 14.56 20.98 -31.02
CA PHE A 341 15.00 22.18 -31.72
C PHE A 341 13.91 23.25 -31.61
N SER A 342 14.30 24.53 -31.60
CA SER A 342 13.34 25.64 -31.55
C SER A 342 13.67 26.67 -32.63
N TYR A 343 12.65 27.17 -33.32
CA TYR A 343 12.78 28.21 -34.34
C TYR A 343 11.55 29.12 -34.34
N VAL A 344 11.69 30.34 -34.87
CA VAL A 344 10.58 31.29 -34.98
C VAL A 344 9.58 30.80 -36.03
N GLU A 345 8.29 30.90 -35.73
CA GLU A 345 7.23 30.50 -36.63
C GLU A 345 7.30 31.30 -37.95
N GLY A 346 7.40 30.60 -39.08
CA GLY A 346 7.54 31.20 -40.41
C GLY A 346 8.96 31.23 -41.00
N ALA A 347 10.00 30.93 -40.22
CA ALA A 347 11.39 30.94 -40.70
C ALA A 347 11.74 29.79 -41.68
N GLN A 348 10.94 28.71 -41.72
CA GLN A 348 11.22 27.51 -42.53
C GLN A 348 10.67 27.54 -43.98
N ASN A 349 9.96 28.59 -44.39
CA ASN A 349 9.47 28.70 -45.78
C ASN A 349 10.56 29.08 -46.80
N GLU A 350 11.80 29.34 -46.37
CA GLU A 350 12.90 29.76 -47.25
C GLU A 350 13.94 28.65 -47.52
N SER A 351 14.01 27.57 -46.72
CA SER A 351 15.14 26.63 -46.75
C SER A 351 14.83 25.24 -47.34
N SER A 352 13.61 24.98 -47.81
CA SER A 352 13.20 23.63 -48.26
C SER A 352 13.05 23.47 -49.78
N SER A 353 13.50 24.45 -50.58
CA SER A 353 13.37 24.42 -52.06
C SER A 353 14.70 24.35 -52.83
N SER A 354 15.86 24.30 -52.15
CA SER A 354 17.16 24.54 -52.80
C SER A 354 18.14 23.36 -52.83
N ASP A 355 17.75 22.14 -52.43
CA ASP A 355 18.69 21.00 -52.36
C ASP A 355 18.26 19.72 -53.12
N GLU A 356 17.24 19.77 -53.98
CA GLU A 356 16.82 18.60 -54.79
C GLU A 356 17.26 18.60 -56.26
N GLU A 357 18.01 19.60 -56.75
CA GLU A 357 18.33 19.73 -58.19
C GLU A 357 19.82 19.65 -58.56
N LYS A 358 20.62 18.82 -57.86
CA LYS A 358 21.96 18.43 -58.32
C LYS A 358 22.31 16.97 -58.01
N GLN A 359 21.46 16.03 -58.41
CA GLN A 359 21.87 14.62 -58.46
C GLN A 359 21.01 13.79 -59.41
N LYS A 360 20.97 14.15 -60.70
CA LYS A 360 20.54 13.21 -61.75
C LYS A 360 20.93 13.64 -63.17
N THR A 361 22.18 13.46 -63.56
CA THR A 361 22.52 13.17 -64.97
C THR A 361 23.82 12.38 -65.01
N GLU A 362 23.86 11.37 -65.88
CA GLU A 362 24.95 10.42 -66.19
C GLU A 362 25.09 9.17 -65.31
N GLU A 363 24.27 8.16 -65.62
CA GLU A 363 24.73 6.78 -65.71
C GLU A 363 24.31 6.19 -67.07
N GLU A 364 25.30 5.82 -67.89
CA GLU A 364 25.29 4.63 -68.75
C GLU A 364 26.76 4.16 -68.97
N PRO A 365 27.02 2.89 -69.30
CA PRO A 365 27.84 2.02 -68.46
C PRO A 365 29.09 1.46 -69.17
N ALA A 366 30.12 1.05 -68.42
CA ALA A 366 31.04 0.00 -68.86
C ALA A 366 31.95 -0.52 -67.73
N GLY A 367 31.93 -1.85 -67.53
CA GLY A 367 33.14 -2.68 -67.52
C GLY A 367 34.07 -2.66 -66.30
N ARG A 368 34.10 -3.81 -65.59
CA ARG A 368 35.04 -4.20 -64.53
C ARG A 368 36.54 -4.24 -64.95
N PRO A 369 37.47 -4.30 -63.98
CA PRO A 369 38.85 -3.84 -64.09
C PRO A 369 39.85 -4.93 -64.45
N THR A 370 41.00 -4.54 -65.01
CA THR A 370 42.27 -5.28 -64.88
C THR A 370 43.43 -4.33 -65.14
N GLU A 371 44.25 -4.11 -64.11
CA GLU A 371 45.56 -3.51 -64.20
C GLU A 371 46.58 -4.62 -63.93
N GLN A 372 47.51 -4.86 -64.86
CA GLN A 372 48.91 -5.20 -64.56
C GLN A 372 49.77 -5.40 -65.84
N VAL A 373 50.97 -4.79 -65.77
CA VAL A 373 52.27 -5.12 -66.39
C VAL A 373 52.78 -4.27 -67.58
N ALA A 374 53.91 -3.60 -67.30
CA ALA A 374 55.07 -3.23 -68.14
C ALA A 374 54.91 -2.15 -69.23
N GLU A 375 55.89 -1.32 -69.58
CA GLU A 375 57.19 -0.84 -69.06
C GLU A 375 57.70 0.16 -70.15
N GLN A 376 58.58 1.09 -69.79
CA GLN A 376 59.49 1.87 -70.66
C GLN A 376 59.05 3.25 -71.19
N VAL A 377 59.63 4.35 -70.64
CA VAL A 377 60.90 5.05 -70.97
C VAL A 377 60.78 6.02 -72.15
N THR A 378 60.86 7.33 -71.87
CA THR A 378 61.85 8.29 -72.42
C THR A 378 61.46 9.74 -72.06
N GLU A 379 62.24 10.38 -71.20
CA GLU A 379 62.34 11.84 -71.16
C GLU A 379 63.81 12.21 -70.89
N SER A 380 64.35 13.12 -71.70
CA SER A 380 65.61 13.85 -71.53
C SER A 380 65.75 14.85 -72.69
N PRO A 381 66.51 15.97 -72.59
CA PRO A 381 67.25 16.47 -71.41
C PRO A 381 67.25 18.02 -71.20
N GLU A 382 68.00 18.40 -70.15
CA GLU A 382 68.93 19.57 -70.08
C GLU A 382 68.36 20.96 -69.70
N GLN A 383 68.92 21.78 -68.79
CA GLN A 383 70.28 21.95 -68.23
C GLN A 383 70.26 22.57 -66.81
N GLU A 384 71.13 22.07 -65.93
CA GLU A 384 71.85 22.82 -64.86
C GLU A 384 73.24 23.26 -65.43
N PRO A 385 74.13 24.05 -64.77
CA PRO A 385 74.30 24.22 -63.31
C PRO A 385 74.73 25.62 -62.79
N ALA A 386 74.82 25.69 -61.45
CA ALA A 386 75.92 26.27 -60.64
C ALA A 386 75.55 27.40 -59.64
N GLU A 387 75.25 26.96 -58.41
CA GLU A 387 75.85 27.30 -57.09
C GLU A 387 76.87 28.46 -56.95
N PRO A 388 76.97 29.14 -55.77
CA PRO A 388 77.57 28.50 -54.59
C PRO A 388 77.00 28.84 -53.19
N GLN A 389 77.40 27.98 -52.25
CA GLN A 389 77.17 27.98 -50.80
C GLN A 389 77.81 29.17 -50.06
N ASN A 390 77.24 29.56 -48.90
CA ASN A 390 77.97 29.64 -47.62
C ASN A 390 77.02 29.91 -46.43
N SER A 391 77.19 29.18 -45.32
CA SER A 391 76.70 29.52 -43.98
C SER A 391 77.89 29.45 -43.02
N THR A 392 78.09 30.50 -42.21
CA THR A 392 79.10 30.54 -41.15
C THR A 392 78.43 30.82 -39.79
N GLU A 393 78.89 30.05 -38.80
CA GLU A 393 79.04 30.36 -37.37
C GLU A 393 77.82 30.41 -36.39
N ASN A 394 77.90 29.46 -35.46
CA ASN A 394 77.39 29.39 -34.06
C ASN A 394 78.19 30.39 -33.15
N PRO A 395 78.04 30.50 -31.80
CA PRO A 395 77.35 29.62 -30.81
C PRO A 395 76.64 30.36 -29.61
N VAL A 396 76.06 29.59 -28.66
CA VAL A 396 76.39 29.58 -27.19
C VAL A 396 75.20 29.20 -26.26
N ASN A 397 75.51 28.23 -25.37
CA ASN A 397 74.96 27.80 -24.06
C ASN A 397 73.54 27.21 -23.91
N ASN A 398 73.39 25.96 -23.43
CA ASN A 398 73.51 25.41 -22.04
C ASN A 398 72.35 25.87 -21.13
N GLU A 399 71.65 25.05 -20.33
CA GLU A 399 72.03 23.79 -19.67
C GLU A 399 70.79 23.13 -19.02
N ASN A 400 70.79 21.79 -18.95
CA ASN A 400 70.29 20.83 -17.93
C ASN A 400 69.16 21.23 -16.95
N ARG A 401 68.24 20.33 -16.56
CA ARG A 401 68.44 18.92 -16.17
C ARG A 401 67.14 18.14 -16.21
#